data_AF-H6QI09-F1
#
_entry.id   AF-H6QI09-F1
#
_cell.length_a   1.000
_cell.length_b   1.000
_cell.length_c   1.000
_cell.angle_alpha   90.00
_cell.angle_beta   90.00
_cell.angle_gamma   90.00
#
_symmetry.space_group_name_H-M   'P 1'
#
loop_
_entity.id
_entity.type
_entity.pdbx_description
1 polymer ?
#
loop_
_entity_poly.entity_id
_entity_poly.type
_entity_poly.pdbx_seq_one_letter_code
_entity_poly.pdbx_strand_id
1 'polypeptide(L)' 'MKPVHMHPEEAVFTHLDLGAKYSIASHFDVFQLADETFNAAPLELRQAIKKHNIDENKFIIPEIGEFFLFDKNDL' A
#
# COMPACT_ATOMS: atom_id res chain seq x y z
N MET A 1 10.25 9.89 -7.69
CA MET A 1 9.48 9.86 -6.43
C MET A 1 10.20 10.46 -5.22
N LYS A 2 11.51 10.28 -5.00
CA LYS A 2 12.23 10.99 -3.93
C LYS A 2 12.44 12.48 -4.25
N PRO A 3 12.43 13.37 -3.26
CA PRO A 3 12.41 13.10 -1.81
C PRO A 3 11.03 13.16 -1.14
N VAL A 4 9.96 13.46 -1.87
CA VAL A 4 8.65 13.81 -1.26
C VAL A 4 7.61 12.68 -1.24
N HIS A 5 7.83 11.60 -2.01
CA HIS A 5 6.91 10.46 -2.06
C HIS A 5 7.56 9.19 -1.54
N MET A 6 6.76 8.41 -0.80
CA MET A 6 7.09 7.06 -0.37
C MET A 6 7.01 6.12 -1.58
N HIS A 7 8.07 5.34 -1.81
CA HIS A 7 8.06 4.29 -2.82
C HIS A 7 7.24 3.08 -2.34
N PRO A 8 6.60 2.27 -3.22
CA PRO A 8 5.84 1.08 -2.83
C PRO A 8 6.59 0.10 -1.91
N GLU A 9 7.88 -0.15 -2.17
CA GLU A 9 8.71 -0.99 -1.30
C GLU A 9 8.97 -0.36 0.08
N GLU A 10 9.05 0.97 0.17
CA GLU A 10 9.17 1.67 1.45
C GLU A 10 7.87 1.60 2.27
N ALA A 11 6.71 1.54 1.61
CA ALA A 11 5.42 1.31 2.28
C ALA A 11 5.37 -0.10 2.91
N VAL A 12 5.93 -1.11 2.23
CA VAL A 12 6.10 -2.46 2.77
C VAL A 12 7.04 -2.49 3.97
N PHE A 13 8.20 -1.80 3.91
CA PHE A 13 9.07 -1.69 5.08
C PHE A 13 8.39 -0.97 6.24
N THR A 14 7.64 0.09 5.97
CA THR A 14 6.87 0.80 7.01
C THR A 14 5.86 -0.13 7.71
N HIS A 15 5.15 -0.98 6.96
CA HIS A 15 4.24 -1.98 7.52
C HIS A 15 4.96 -2.93 8.50
N LEU A 16 6.12 -3.44 8.09
CA LEU A 16 6.93 -4.37 8.88
C LEU A 16 7.54 -3.69 10.12
N ASP A 17 8.12 -2.49 9.94
CA ASP A 17 8.77 -1.73 11.00
C ASP A 17 7.79 -1.33 12.12
N LEU A 18 6.54 -1.00 11.75
CA LEU A 18 5.48 -0.71 12.71
C LEU A 18 4.87 -1.97 13.34
N GLY A 19 5.16 -3.16 12.82
CA GLY A 19 4.46 -4.39 13.20
C GLY A 19 2.95 -4.28 12.98
N ALA A 20 2.53 -3.54 11.93
CA ALA A 20 1.14 -3.20 11.71
C ALA A 20 0.32 -4.46 11.41
N LYS A 21 -0.84 -4.62 12.05
CA LYS A 21 -1.73 -5.75 11.73
C LYS A 21 -2.36 -5.60 10.35
N TYR A 22 -2.68 -4.37 9.95
CA TYR A 22 -3.21 -4.03 8.63
C TYR A 22 -2.58 -2.75 8.11
N SER A 23 -2.44 -2.63 6.80
CA SER A 23 -2.12 -1.37 6.11
C SER A 23 -3.00 -1.21 4.89
N ILE A 24 -3.44 0.03 4.63
CA ILE A 24 -4.29 0.35 3.48
C ILE A 24 -3.50 1.36 2.63
N ALA A 25 -3.20 0.99 1.39
CA ALA A 25 -2.53 1.87 0.46
C ALA A 25 -3.41 3.08 0.12
N SER A 26 -2.79 4.24 -0.07
CA SER A 26 -3.45 5.46 -0.51
C SER A 26 -2.49 6.28 -1.38
N HIS A 27 -2.97 7.42 -1.90
CA HIS A 27 -2.17 8.38 -2.64
C HIS A 27 -1.57 7.80 -3.95
N PHE A 28 -2.35 6.99 -4.67
CA PHE A 28 -2.05 6.49 -6.01
C PHE A 28 -3.25 6.70 -6.93
N ASP A 29 -3.02 6.73 -8.25
CA ASP A 29 -4.00 6.67 -9.34
C ASP A 29 -5.20 7.64 -9.35
N VAL A 30 -5.20 8.69 -8.52
CA VAL A 30 -6.22 9.76 -8.57
C VAL A 30 -5.70 11.01 -9.30
N PHE A 31 -4.45 11.40 -9.04
CA PHE A 31 -3.82 12.58 -9.64
C PHE A 31 -2.45 12.21 -10.21
N GLN A 32 -2.13 12.73 -11.40
CA GLN A 32 -0.81 12.57 -12.01
C GLN A 32 0.20 13.51 -11.33
N LEU A 33 0.72 13.09 -10.17
CA LEU A 33 1.68 13.85 -9.36
C LEU A 33 3.13 13.34 -9.47
N ALA A 34 3.33 12.29 -10.25
CA ALA A 34 4.62 11.65 -10.48
C ALA A 34 4.82 11.37 -11.98
N ASP A 35 6.03 10.97 -12.36
CA ASP A 35 6.37 10.64 -13.77
C ASP A 35 5.90 9.24 -14.18
N GLU A 36 5.56 8.39 -13.22
CA GLU A 36 5.06 7.04 -13.45
C GLU A 36 3.60 7.05 -13.94
N THR A 37 3.25 6.08 -14.79
CA THR A 37 1.90 5.96 -15.33
C THR A 37 0.92 5.52 -14.25
N PHE A 38 -0.36 5.83 -14.45
CA PHE A 38 -1.44 5.19 -13.69
C PHE A 38 -1.25 3.65 -13.68
N ASN A 39 -1.62 3.02 -12.56
CA ASN A 39 -1.43 1.61 -12.22
C ASN A 39 0.02 1.14 -11.97
N ALA A 40 1.04 1.99 -12.15
CA ALA A 40 2.43 1.58 -11.85
C ALA A 40 2.62 1.31 -10.35
N ALA A 41 2.24 2.26 -9.50
CA ALA A 41 2.38 2.16 -8.05
C ALA A 41 1.67 0.93 -7.43
N PRO A 42 0.37 0.64 -7.71
CA PRO A 42 -0.26 -0.55 -7.16
C PRO A 42 0.32 -1.87 -7.72
N LEU A 43 0.82 -1.87 -8.96
CA LEU A 43 1.51 -3.05 -9.51
C LEU A 43 2.81 -3.33 -8.74
N GLU A 44 3.65 -2.31 -8.58
CA GLU A 44 4.90 -2.42 -7.84
C GLU A 44 4.67 -2.75 -6.36
N LEU A 45 3.61 -2.20 -5.74
CA LEU A 45 3.24 -2.54 -4.37
C LEU A 45 2.86 -4.02 -4.23
N ARG A 46 2.06 -4.58 -5.14
CA ARG A 46 1.75 -6.02 -5.14
C ARG A 46 3.01 -6.87 -5.28
N GLN A 47 3.97 -6.45 -6.10
CA GLN A 47 5.24 -7.15 -6.23
C GLN A 47 6.07 -7.09 -4.94
N ALA A 48 6.11 -5.93 -4.27
CA ALA A 48 6.80 -5.75 -3.00
C ALA A 48 6.16 -6.58 -1.88
N ILE A 49 4.82 -6.59 -1.76
CA ILE A 49 4.07 -7.42 -0.80
C ILE A 49 4.47 -8.90 -0.95
N LYS A 50 4.46 -9.41 -2.18
CA LYS A 50 4.87 -10.79 -2.49
C LYS A 50 6.33 -11.05 -2.18
N LYS A 51 7.23 -10.14 -2.58
CA LYS A 51 8.67 -10.24 -2.35
C LYS A 51 9.02 -10.37 -0.87
N HIS A 52 8.27 -9.68 -0.01
CA HIS A 52 8.50 -9.64 1.44
C HIS A 52 7.57 -10.57 2.23
N ASN A 53 6.86 -11.48 1.56
CA ASN A 53 5.96 -12.48 2.15
C ASN A 53 4.90 -11.88 3.10
N ILE A 54 4.36 -10.71 2.76
CA ILE A 54 3.23 -10.13 3.47
C ILE A 54 1.94 -10.79 2.94
N ASP A 55 1.05 -11.19 3.84
CA ASP A 55 -0.29 -11.67 3.49
C ASP A 55 -1.06 -10.55 2.78
N GLU A 56 -1.57 -10.82 1.58
CA GLU A 56 -2.31 -9.86 0.76
C GLU A 56 -3.58 -9.33 1.48
N ASN A 57 -4.11 -10.07 2.46
CA ASN A 57 -5.24 -9.62 3.29
C ASN A 57 -4.82 -8.63 4.40
N LYS A 58 -3.51 -8.44 4.62
CA LYS A 58 -2.93 -7.55 5.64
C LYS A 58 -2.39 -6.26 5.04
N PHE A 59 -2.17 -6.20 3.73
CA PHE A 59 -1.83 -4.98 3.02
C PHE A 59 -2.79 -4.77 1.85
N ILE A 60 -3.80 -3.94 2.10
CA ILE A 60 -4.95 -3.72 1.24
C ILE A 60 -4.63 -2.62 0.22
N ILE A 61 -4.91 -2.91 -1.05
CA ILE A 61 -4.87 -1.93 -2.15
C ILE A 61 -6.32 -1.72 -2.58
N PRO A 62 -6.99 -0.64 -2.13
CA PRO A 62 -8.43 -0.49 -2.29
C PRO A 62 -8.83 -0.09 -3.70
N GLU A 63 -10.03 -0.48 -4.12
CA GLU A 63 -10.74 0.14 -5.22
C GLU A 63 -11.40 1.47 -4.77
N ILE A 64 -11.64 2.39 -5.72
CA ILE A 64 -12.25 3.69 -5.40
C ILE A 64 -13.68 3.48 -4.88
N GLY A 65 -13.94 3.93 -3.65
CA GLY A 65 -15.24 3.81 -2.99
C GLY A 65 -15.44 2.50 -2.22
N GLU A 66 -14.42 1.63 -2.16
CA GLU A 66 -14.44 0.43 -1.33
C GLU A 66 -14.46 0.80 0.17
N PHE A 67 -15.18 0.02 0.97
CA PHE A 67 -15.21 0.13 2.43
C PHE A 67 -14.70 -1.14 3.08
N PHE A 68 -14.05 -1.00 4.23
CA PHE A 68 -13.52 -2.10 5.02
C PHE A 68 -14.11 -2.05 6.42
N LEU A 69 -14.35 -3.22 7.00
CA LEU A 69 -14.74 -3.37 8.39
C LEU A 69 -13.62 -4.10 9.13
N PHE A 70 -13.20 -3.55 10.26
CA PHE A 70 -12.24 -4.17 11.16
C PHE A 70 -12.96 -4.42 12.49
N ASP A 71 -12.77 -5.61 13.07
CA ASP A 71 -13.29 -5.87 14.42
C ASP A 71 -12.55 -4.99 15.43
N LYS A 72 -13.17 -4.67 16.56
CA LYS A 72 -12.48 -3.94 17.63
C LYS A 72 -11.30 -4.76 18.19
N ASN A 73 -11.39 -6.09 18.15
CA ASN A 73 -10.32 -7.00 18.53
C ASN A 73 -9.22 -7.11 17.45
N ASP A 74 -9.41 -6.45 16.30
CA ASP A 74 -8.42 -6.31 15.24
C ASP A 74 -7.50 -5.09 15.37
N LEU A 75 -7.70 -4.24 16.38
CA LEU A 75 -6.92 -3.04 16.66
C LEU A 75 -6.18 -3.15 17.98
#